data_AF-K5XL73-F1
#
_entry.id   AF-K5XL73-F1
#
_cell.length_a   1.000
_cell.length_b   1.000
_cell.length_c   1.000
_cell.angle_alpha   90.00
_cell.angle_beta   90.00
_cell.angle_gamma   90.00
#
_symmetry.space_group_name_H-M   'P 1'
#
loop_
_entity.id
_entity.type
_entity.pdbx_description
1 polymer ?
#
loop_
_entity_poly.entity_id
_entity_poly.type
_entity_poly.pdbx_seq_one_letter_code
_entity_poly.pdbx_strand_id
1 'polypeptide(L)'
;MPLNTTIPRWKTLLDKTLAQFPRSNTFQLATIDTASPIPHVRSHIFRSFLQSESTPNLPLLISSTDIRTPKVDQIINNPNIETSWWIEDTQEQFRFTGRLSLVASPHHELFTVTRDHLVNNAKVDPEGGLAALKPAEYDWETKRFEMFKAMSAHMKASWCRPVPGSILKGGQEEARKWPERVEEPGDDGNEEAKKNWATALSNFALVVIEPIEIDYLTMAIVPNRRFRFVRAVEGGWDEVEVVP
;
A
#
# COMPACT_ATOMS: atom_id res chain seq x y z
N MET A 1 -13.42 16.82 -23.10
CA MET A 1 -14.58 16.57 -22.22
C MET A 1 -14.24 17.08 -20.83
N PRO A 2 -15.19 17.56 -20.01
CA PRO A 2 -14.87 17.95 -18.64
C PRO A 2 -14.35 16.74 -17.85
N LEU A 3 -13.27 16.93 -17.09
CA LEU A 3 -12.73 15.90 -16.20
C LEU A 3 -13.81 15.51 -15.19
N ASN A 4 -14.15 14.21 -15.11
CA ASN A 4 -15.05 13.70 -14.09
C ASN A 4 -14.33 13.78 -12.73
N THR A 5 -14.80 14.63 -11.81
CA THR A 5 -14.20 14.81 -10.48
C THR A 5 -15.04 14.17 -9.36
N THR A 6 -15.99 13.31 -9.72
CA THR A 6 -16.87 12.68 -8.73
C THR A 6 -16.11 11.61 -7.95
N ILE A 7 -16.07 11.72 -6.63
CA ILE A 7 -15.50 10.70 -5.75
C ILE A 7 -16.26 9.38 -5.97
N PRO A 8 -15.56 8.26 -6.25
CA PRO A 8 -16.25 7.01 -6.53
C PRO A 8 -16.98 6.47 -5.31
N ARG A 9 -18.15 5.88 -5.55
CA ARG A 9 -19.00 5.34 -4.49
C ARG A 9 -18.28 4.27 -3.66
N TRP A 10 -17.45 3.42 -4.27
CA TRP A 10 -16.68 2.41 -3.53
C TRP A 10 -15.74 3.05 -2.49
N LYS A 11 -15.15 4.23 -2.79
CA LYS A 11 -14.30 4.94 -1.84
C LYS A 11 -15.13 5.49 -0.70
N THR A 12 -16.27 6.10 -1.01
CA THR A 12 -17.22 6.60 0.01
C THR A 12 -17.72 5.48 0.93
N LEU A 13 -17.98 4.29 0.39
CA LEU A 13 -18.37 3.11 1.17
C LEU A 13 -17.22 2.70 2.11
N LEU A 14 -16.00 2.55 1.60
CA LEU A 14 -14.85 2.17 2.41
C LEU A 14 -14.52 3.23 3.48
N ASP A 15 -14.51 4.52 3.12
CA ASP A 15 -14.28 5.63 4.06
C ASP A 15 -15.29 5.60 5.20
N LYS A 16 -16.59 5.39 4.89
CA LYS A 16 -17.64 5.29 5.90
C LYS A 16 -17.38 4.12 6.84
N THR A 17 -17.05 2.95 6.30
CA THR A 17 -16.78 1.76 7.10
C THR A 17 -15.55 1.94 8.00
N LEU A 18 -14.47 2.54 7.50
CA LEU A 18 -13.25 2.78 8.29
C LEU A 18 -13.39 3.91 9.30
N ALA A 19 -14.23 4.91 9.04
CA ALA A 19 -14.56 5.93 10.03
C ALA A 19 -15.29 5.31 11.24
N GLN A 20 -16.14 4.31 10.99
CA GLN A 20 -16.86 3.58 12.05
C GLN A 20 -15.98 2.52 12.72
N PHE A 21 -15.15 1.81 11.95
CA PHE A 21 -14.31 0.70 12.40
C PHE A 21 -12.82 0.93 12.03
N PRO A 22 -12.13 1.89 12.67
CA PRO A 22 -10.79 2.31 12.27
C PRO A 22 -9.70 1.25 12.44
N ARG A 23 -9.98 0.18 13.23
CA ARG A 23 -9.07 -0.97 13.39
C ARG A 23 -9.20 -2.00 12.28
N SER A 24 -10.24 -1.91 11.45
CA SER A 24 -10.48 -2.82 10.31
C SER A 24 -9.69 -2.38 9.08
N ASN A 25 -8.44 -1.93 9.28
CA ASN A 25 -7.55 -1.39 8.25
C ASN A 25 -6.59 -2.43 7.66
N THR A 26 -6.78 -3.71 7.97
CA THR A 26 -5.94 -4.80 7.48
C THR A 26 -6.60 -5.47 6.29
N PHE A 27 -5.88 -5.62 5.19
CA PHE A 27 -6.31 -6.36 4.00
C PHE A 27 -5.27 -7.40 3.60
N GLN A 28 -5.66 -8.42 2.85
CA GLN A 28 -4.76 -9.41 2.28
C GLN A 28 -4.31 -8.96 0.90
N LEU A 29 -3.01 -8.95 0.65
CA LEU A 29 -2.40 -8.63 -0.64
C LEU A 29 -1.88 -9.91 -1.32
N ALA A 30 -2.45 -10.25 -2.47
CA ALA A 30 -1.97 -11.31 -3.35
C ALA A 30 -0.99 -10.74 -4.37
N THR A 31 0.15 -11.43 -4.54
CA THR A 31 1.14 -11.19 -5.59
C THR A 31 1.48 -12.53 -6.24
N ILE A 32 2.18 -12.51 -7.37
CA ILE A 32 2.63 -13.72 -8.07
C ILE A 32 4.14 -13.92 -7.84
N ASP A 33 4.54 -15.17 -7.69
CA ASP A 33 5.94 -15.57 -7.61
C ASP A 33 6.73 -15.13 -8.86
N THR A 34 8.04 -14.90 -8.71
CA THR A 34 8.88 -14.41 -9.82
C THR A 34 9.23 -15.50 -10.83
N ALA A 35 9.30 -16.77 -10.38
CA ALA A 35 9.74 -17.89 -11.19
C ALA A 35 8.60 -18.86 -11.56
N SER A 36 7.40 -18.66 -11.01
CA SER A 36 6.27 -19.56 -11.18
C SER A 36 4.94 -18.81 -11.11
N PRO A 37 3.84 -19.38 -11.65
CA PRO A 37 2.51 -18.77 -11.52
C PRO A 37 1.88 -19.00 -10.13
N ILE A 38 2.69 -19.27 -9.10
CA ILE A 38 2.20 -19.54 -7.74
C ILE A 38 1.85 -18.21 -7.06
N PRO A 39 0.64 -18.04 -6.50
CA PRO A 39 0.29 -16.85 -5.76
C PRO A 39 0.89 -16.87 -4.34
N HIS A 40 1.27 -15.70 -3.86
CA HIS A 40 1.65 -15.46 -2.46
C HIS A 40 0.69 -14.45 -1.84
N VAL A 41 0.21 -14.73 -0.63
CA VAL A 41 -0.72 -13.84 0.08
C VAL A 41 -0.19 -13.50 1.47
N ARG A 42 -0.42 -12.26 1.91
CA ARG A 42 -0.07 -11.79 3.27
C ARG A 42 -0.90 -10.56 3.65
N SER A 43 -0.99 -10.28 4.95
CA SER A 43 -1.66 -9.08 5.44
C SER A 43 -0.84 -7.82 5.19
N HIS A 44 -1.53 -6.75 4.81
CA HIS A 44 -1.05 -5.38 4.65
C HIS A 44 -1.98 -4.44 5.43
N ILE A 45 -1.45 -3.29 5.83
CA ILE A 45 -2.20 -2.28 6.56
C ILE A 45 -2.43 -1.09 5.64
N PHE A 46 -3.70 -0.77 5.39
CA PHE A 46 -4.11 0.46 4.75
C PHE A 46 -3.72 1.65 5.63
N ARG A 47 -3.04 2.63 5.05
CA ARG A 47 -2.54 3.81 5.76
C ARG A 47 -3.32 5.07 5.41
N SER A 48 -3.55 5.30 4.12
CA SER A 48 -4.30 6.45 3.64
C SER A 48 -4.69 6.27 2.17
N PHE A 49 -5.57 7.13 1.68
CA PHE A 49 -5.66 7.40 0.26
C PHE A 49 -4.60 8.42 -0.18
N LEU A 50 -4.28 8.43 -1.48
CA LEU A 50 -3.51 9.46 -2.15
C LEU A 50 -4.13 9.73 -3.52
N GLN A 51 -4.27 10.99 -3.90
CA GLN A 51 -4.89 11.41 -5.16
C GLN A 51 -4.41 12.81 -5.54
N SER A 52 -4.44 13.14 -6.82
CA SER A 52 -4.28 14.53 -7.25
C SER A 52 -5.52 15.34 -6.86
N GLU A 53 -5.33 16.61 -6.52
CA GLU A 53 -6.45 17.54 -6.25
C GLU A 53 -7.37 17.69 -7.45
N SER A 54 -6.83 17.55 -8.67
CA SER A 54 -7.59 17.63 -9.92
C SER A 54 -8.36 16.36 -10.28
N THR A 55 -8.01 15.22 -9.67
CA THR A 55 -8.63 13.90 -9.97
C THR A 55 -9.00 13.14 -8.70
N PRO A 56 -9.88 13.69 -7.84
CA PRO A 56 -10.34 13.01 -6.63
C PRO A 56 -11.13 11.72 -6.91
N ASN A 57 -11.51 11.50 -8.17
CA ASN A 57 -12.15 10.30 -8.69
C ASN A 57 -11.18 9.13 -8.91
N LEU A 58 -9.85 9.36 -8.84
CA LEU A 58 -8.80 8.36 -9.09
C LEU A 58 -7.92 8.12 -7.84
N PRO A 59 -8.51 7.71 -6.71
CA PRO A 59 -7.77 7.47 -5.47
C PRO A 59 -6.84 6.25 -5.58
N LEU A 60 -5.62 6.42 -5.07
CA LEU A 60 -4.65 5.35 -4.83
C LEU A 60 -4.70 4.93 -3.37
N LEU A 61 -4.49 3.64 -3.08
CA LEU A 61 -4.37 3.12 -1.71
C LEU A 61 -2.90 3.10 -1.30
N ILE A 62 -2.60 3.63 -0.11
CA ILE A 62 -1.24 3.66 0.44
C ILE A 62 -1.09 2.60 1.54
N SER A 63 -0.01 1.84 1.45
CA SER A 63 0.48 0.89 2.44
C SER A 63 1.99 1.11 2.65
N SER A 64 2.62 0.29 3.48
CA SER A 64 4.08 0.25 3.65
C SER A 64 4.60 -1.19 3.62
N THR A 65 5.89 -1.38 3.33
CA THR A 65 6.58 -2.67 3.50
C THR A 65 8.03 -2.46 3.91
N ASP A 66 8.69 -3.54 4.31
CA ASP A 66 10.15 -3.62 4.33
C ASP A 66 10.66 -3.96 2.92
N ILE A 67 11.58 -3.14 2.41
CA ILE A 67 12.12 -3.23 1.05
C ILE A 67 12.94 -4.52 0.82
N ARG A 68 13.33 -5.21 1.89
CA ARG A 68 14.16 -6.43 1.85
C ARG A 68 13.34 -7.72 1.74
N THR A 69 12.01 -7.61 1.63
CA THR A 69 11.11 -8.78 1.65
C THR A 69 10.85 -9.35 0.26
N PRO A 70 10.61 -10.67 0.12
CA PRO A 70 10.43 -11.32 -1.19
C PRO A 70 9.31 -10.73 -2.05
N LYS A 71 8.29 -10.12 -1.42
CA LYS A 71 7.19 -9.46 -2.17
C LYS A 71 7.69 -8.31 -3.04
N VAL A 72 8.81 -7.68 -2.68
CA VAL A 72 9.40 -6.57 -3.45
C VAL A 72 9.82 -7.06 -4.83
N ASP A 73 10.54 -8.18 -4.89
CA ASP A 73 10.92 -8.79 -6.17
C ASP A 73 9.69 -9.26 -6.95
N GLN A 74 8.71 -9.86 -6.27
CA GLN A 74 7.44 -10.28 -6.88
C GLN A 74 6.73 -9.10 -7.57
N ILE A 75 6.65 -7.95 -6.89
CA ILE A 75 6.02 -6.73 -7.40
C ILE A 75 6.80 -6.13 -8.56
N ILE A 76 8.13 -6.05 -8.45
CA ILE A 76 8.99 -5.47 -9.51
C ILE A 76 8.87 -6.28 -10.80
N ASN A 77 8.75 -7.61 -10.69
CA ASN A 77 8.61 -8.49 -11.85
C ASN A 77 7.16 -8.58 -12.36
N ASN A 78 6.17 -8.46 -11.48
CA ASN A 78 4.76 -8.45 -11.83
C ASN A 78 3.97 -7.49 -10.93
N PRO A 79 3.62 -6.28 -11.42
CA PRO A 79 2.91 -5.29 -10.62
C PRO A 79 1.44 -5.61 -10.42
N ASN A 80 0.89 -6.59 -11.13
CA ASN A 80 -0.53 -6.91 -11.04
C ASN A 80 -0.81 -7.61 -9.71
N ILE A 81 -1.78 -7.07 -8.98
CA ILE A 81 -2.19 -7.57 -7.67
C ILE A 81 -3.69 -7.75 -7.60
N GLU A 82 -4.10 -8.54 -6.63
CA GLU A 82 -5.44 -8.49 -6.09
C GLU A 82 -5.36 -8.36 -4.58
N THR A 83 -6.29 -7.62 -3.99
CA THR A 83 -6.46 -7.57 -2.54
C THR A 83 -7.80 -8.16 -2.15
N SER A 84 -7.88 -8.70 -0.94
CA SER A 84 -9.13 -9.07 -0.30
C SER A 84 -9.20 -8.41 1.06
N TRP A 85 -10.30 -7.72 1.34
CA TRP A 85 -10.49 -6.96 2.56
C TRP A 85 -11.86 -7.27 3.13
N TRP A 86 -11.88 -8.22 4.06
CA TRP A 86 -13.06 -8.56 4.83
C TRP A 86 -13.17 -7.68 6.08
N ILE A 87 -14.33 -7.08 6.30
CA ILE A 87 -14.64 -6.26 7.47
C ILE A 87 -15.78 -6.93 8.23
N GLU A 88 -15.39 -7.63 9.31
CA GLU A 88 -16.30 -8.46 10.12
C GLU A 88 -17.48 -7.67 10.67
N ASP A 89 -17.21 -6.48 11.23
CA ASP A 89 -18.24 -5.68 11.90
C ASP A 89 -19.40 -5.24 10.98
N THR A 90 -19.13 -5.06 9.68
CA THR A 90 -20.14 -4.68 8.67
C THR A 90 -20.53 -5.82 7.74
N GLN A 91 -19.90 -6.99 7.85
CA GLN A 91 -20.03 -8.11 6.93
C GLN A 91 -19.88 -7.66 5.47
N GLU A 92 -18.87 -6.83 5.23
CA GLU A 92 -18.51 -6.30 3.92
C GLU A 92 -17.20 -6.92 3.43
N GLN A 93 -17.12 -7.15 2.13
CA GLN A 93 -15.87 -7.49 1.46
C GLN A 93 -15.58 -6.49 0.35
N PHE A 94 -14.36 -5.97 0.32
CA PHE A 94 -13.82 -5.25 -0.82
C PHE A 94 -12.68 -6.08 -1.42
N ARG A 95 -12.73 -6.34 -2.72
CA ARG A 95 -11.60 -6.90 -3.47
C ARG A 95 -11.14 -5.88 -4.50
N PHE A 96 -9.90 -5.43 -4.39
CA PHE A 96 -9.32 -4.48 -5.35
C PHE A 96 -8.37 -5.23 -6.27
N THR A 97 -8.67 -5.23 -7.57
CA THR A 97 -7.77 -5.67 -8.63
C THR A 97 -7.09 -4.44 -9.22
N GLY A 98 -5.76 -4.49 -9.39
CA GLY A 98 -5.02 -3.30 -9.76
C GLY A 98 -3.54 -3.53 -9.95
N ARG A 99 -2.80 -2.42 -9.98
CA ARG A 99 -1.34 -2.42 -10.10
C ARG A 99 -0.70 -1.79 -8.87
N LEU A 100 0.43 -2.30 -8.45
CA LEU A 100 1.15 -1.85 -7.27
C LEU A 100 2.52 -1.32 -7.66
N SER A 101 2.88 -0.15 -7.13
CA SER A 101 4.21 0.46 -7.24
C SER A 101 4.86 0.61 -5.86
N LEU A 102 6.19 0.63 -5.85
CA LEU A 102 7.00 0.82 -4.64
C LEU A 102 7.76 2.13 -4.71
N VAL A 103 8.00 2.74 -3.55
CA VAL A 103 8.94 3.85 -3.39
C VAL A 103 9.95 3.47 -2.32
N ALA A 104 11.18 3.18 -2.74
CA ALA A 104 12.30 2.92 -1.84
C ALA A 104 12.99 4.23 -1.41
N SER A 105 13.85 4.15 -0.40
CA SER A 105 14.72 5.26 -0.02
C SER A 105 15.65 5.66 -1.19
N PRO A 106 15.93 6.97 -1.39
CA PRO A 106 16.93 7.48 -2.34
C PRO A 106 18.34 6.91 -2.18
N HIS A 107 18.63 6.34 -1.00
CA HIS A 107 19.92 5.73 -0.68
C HIS A 107 19.91 4.19 -0.74
N HIS A 108 18.78 3.59 -1.11
CA HIS A 108 18.68 2.14 -1.27
C HIS A 108 19.07 1.72 -2.70
N GLU A 109 19.68 0.55 -2.86
CA GLU A 109 20.11 0.03 -4.17
C GLU A 109 18.96 -0.11 -5.20
N LEU A 110 17.76 -0.42 -4.70
CA LEU A 110 16.54 -0.53 -5.50
C LEU A 110 15.87 0.83 -5.83
N PHE A 111 16.47 1.96 -5.46
CA PHE A 111 15.86 3.28 -5.70
C PHE A 111 15.52 3.50 -7.18
N THR A 112 16.51 3.36 -8.07
CA THR A 112 16.31 3.56 -9.51
C THR A 112 15.27 2.60 -10.07
N VAL A 113 15.33 1.32 -9.68
CA VAL A 113 14.39 0.29 -10.14
C VAL A 113 12.95 0.62 -9.73
N THR A 114 12.74 0.96 -8.46
CA THR A 114 11.40 1.27 -7.93
C THR A 114 10.85 2.57 -8.52
N ARG A 115 11.70 3.60 -8.72
CA ARG A 115 11.34 4.85 -9.40
C ARG A 115 10.94 4.62 -10.86
N ASP A 116 11.74 3.88 -11.60
CA ASP A 116 11.47 3.61 -13.02
C ASP A 116 10.20 2.75 -13.16
N HIS A 117 9.99 1.79 -12.26
CA HIS A 117 8.77 0.99 -12.18
C HIS A 117 7.52 1.85 -11.92
N LEU A 118 7.59 2.78 -10.96
CA LEU A 118 6.52 3.74 -10.66
C LEU A 118 6.16 4.59 -11.88
N VAL A 119 7.16 5.13 -12.58
CA VAL A 119 6.96 5.93 -13.81
C VAL A 119 6.40 5.05 -14.95
N ASN A 120 6.87 3.82 -15.09
CA ASN A 120 6.38 2.90 -16.11
C ASN A 120 4.93 2.48 -15.87
N ASN A 121 4.53 2.28 -14.61
CA ASN A 121 3.13 1.99 -14.27
C ASN A 121 2.20 3.13 -14.70
N ALA A 122 2.58 4.39 -14.47
CA ALA A 122 1.84 5.55 -14.96
C ALA A 122 1.80 5.65 -16.50
N LYS A 123 2.83 5.20 -17.21
CA LYS A 123 2.83 5.22 -18.68
C LYS A 123 1.90 4.16 -19.29
N VAL A 124 1.80 3.00 -18.66
CA VAL A 124 0.88 1.94 -19.09
C VAL A 124 -0.58 2.38 -18.96
N ASP A 125 -0.85 3.28 -18.02
CA ASP A 125 -2.19 3.77 -17.71
C ASP A 125 -2.19 5.30 -17.57
N PRO A 126 -2.14 6.03 -18.71
CA PRO A 126 -1.98 7.48 -18.71
C PRO A 126 -3.17 8.25 -18.15
N GLU A 127 -4.35 7.61 -18.09
CA GLU A 127 -5.58 8.16 -17.49
C GLU A 127 -5.77 7.72 -16.02
N GLY A 128 -4.78 7.01 -15.46
CA GLY A 128 -4.77 6.53 -14.10
C GLY A 128 -4.49 7.61 -13.05
N GLY A 129 -4.81 7.29 -11.80
CA GLY A 129 -4.51 8.16 -10.65
C GLY A 129 -3.01 8.35 -10.45
N LEU A 130 -2.21 7.32 -10.75
CA LEU A 130 -0.76 7.43 -10.65
C LEU A 130 -0.20 8.38 -11.71
N ALA A 131 -0.69 8.31 -12.95
CA ALA A 131 -0.32 9.25 -14.01
C ALA A 131 -0.76 10.68 -13.69
N ALA A 132 -1.96 10.86 -13.13
CA ALA A 132 -2.47 12.16 -12.71
C ALA A 132 -1.62 12.83 -11.62
N LEU A 133 -0.93 12.06 -10.78
CA LEU A 133 0.04 12.58 -9.79
C LEU A 133 1.37 13.03 -10.41
N LYS A 134 1.62 12.74 -11.69
CA LYS A 134 2.90 13.01 -12.38
C LYS A 134 4.08 12.43 -11.61
N PRO A 135 4.27 11.11 -11.59
CA PRO A 135 5.15 10.44 -10.63
C PRO A 135 6.63 10.78 -10.80
N ALA A 136 7.04 11.33 -11.96
CA ALA A 136 8.39 11.83 -12.17
C ALA A 136 8.66 13.19 -11.48
N GLU A 137 7.61 13.96 -11.19
CA GLU A 137 7.68 15.29 -10.58
C GLU A 137 7.22 15.26 -9.11
N TYR A 138 6.35 14.32 -8.73
CA TYR A 138 5.83 14.19 -7.38
C TYR A 138 6.95 13.86 -6.37
N ASP A 139 6.97 14.57 -5.23
CA ASP A 139 7.94 14.35 -4.16
C ASP A 139 7.59 13.11 -3.32
N TRP A 140 7.93 11.95 -3.87
CA TRP A 140 7.69 10.66 -3.22
C TRP A 140 8.52 10.45 -1.96
N GLU A 141 9.69 11.09 -1.83
CA GLU A 141 10.53 10.94 -0.64
C GLU A 141 9.90 11.66 0.54
N THR A 142 9.42 12.87 0.36
CA THR A 142 8.65 13.58 1.39
C THR A 142 7.44 12.74 1.81
N LYS A 143 6.66 12.21 0.86
CA LYS A 143 5.50 11.35 1.18
C LYS A 143 5.90 10.08 1.95
N ARG A 144 7.00 9.45 1.57
CA ARG A 144 7.55 8.25 2.23
C ARG A 144 7.99 8.58 3.66
N PHE A 145 8.68 9.70 3.84
CA PHE A 145 9.16 10.16 5.15
C PHE A 145 8.01 10.52 6.09
N GLU A 146 7.01 11.27 5.62
CA GLU A 146 5.78 11.56 6.39
C GLU A 146 5.09 10.28 6.87
N MET A 147 4.94 9.31 5.96
CA MET A 147 4.32 8.03 6.29
C MET A 147 5.13 7.24 7.31
N PHE A 148 6.46 7.23 7.18
CA PHE A 148 7.35 6.62 8.17
C PHE A 148 7.22 7.30 9.53
N LYS A 149 7.22 8.64 9.58
CA LYS A 149 7.07 9.41 10.82
C LYS A 149 5.78 9.11 11.55
N ALA A 150 4.68 8.92 10.82
CA ALA A 150 3.37 8.56 11.37
C ALA A 150 3.33 7.14 11.98
N MET A 151 4.29 6.26 11.68
CA MET A 151 4.35 4.93 12.29
C MET A 151 4.67 5.00 13.78
N SER A 152 4.12 4.06 14.54
CA SER A 152 4.47 3.90 15.96
C SER A 152 5.95 3.55 16.11
N ALA A 153 6.56 3.93 17.23
CA ALA A 153 7.96 3.62 17.52
C ALA A 153 8.26 2.12 17.50
N HIS A 154 7.28 1.30 17.93
CA HIS A 154 7.41 -0.15 17.88
C HIS A 154 7.42 -0.69 16.44
N MET A 155 6.60 -0.12 15.57
CA MET A 155 6.58 -0.48 14.15
C MET A 155 7.89 -0.06 13.47
N LYS A 156 8.36 1.17 13.74
CA LYS A 156 9.66 1.69 13.25
C LYS A 156 10.81 0.74 13.59
N ALA A 157 10.81 0.19 14.79
CA ALA A 157 11.84 -0.76 15.24
C ALA A 157 11.88 -2.07 14.43
N SER A 158 10.78 -2.49 13.81
CA SER A 158 10.77 -3.72 13.00
C SER A 158 11.72 -3.65 11.81
N TRP A 159 11.95 -2.47 11.24
CA TRP A 159 12.86 -2.26 10.10
C TRP A 159 14.35 -2.26 10.51
N CYS A 160 14.67 -2.21 11.80
CA CYS A 160 16.04 -2.41 12.29
C CYS A 160 16.40 -3.89 12.48
N ARG A 161 15.42 -4.79 12.48
CA ARG A 161 15.62 -6.22 12.72
C ARG A 161 16.25 -6.89 11.48
N PRO A 162 16.79 -8.12 11.63
CA PRO A 162 17.22 -8.91 10.48
C PRO A 162 16.13 -9.06 9.41
N VAL A 163 16.54 -9.37 8.19
CA VAL A 163 15.65 -9.46 7.02
C VAL A 163 14.41 -10.31 7.35
N PRO A 164 13.19 -9.78 7.21
CA PRO A 164 11.99 -10.53 7.57
C PRO A 164 11.87 -11.83 6.75
N GLY A 165 11.59 -12.93 7.44
CA GLY A 165 11.53 -14.28 6.84
C GLY A 165 12.87 -15.02 6.78
N SER A 166 13.99 -14.38 7.15
CA SER A 166 15.27 -15.07 7.29
C SER A 166 15.33 -15.96 8.55
N ILE A 167 16.27 -16.90 8.56
CA ILE A 167 16.48 -17.82 9.70
C ILE A 167 16.85 -17.02 10.96
N LEU A 168 16.17 -17.30 12.07
CA LEU A 168 16.47 -16.74 13.39
C LEU A 168 17.76 -17.32 13.98
N LYS A 169 18.91 -16.79 13.54
CA LYS A 169 20.22 -17.16 14.10
C LYS A 169 20.31 -16.72 15.56
N GLY A 170 20.71 -17.64 16.45
CA GLY A 170 20.82 -17.37 17.90
C GLY A 170 19.52 -17.49 18.70
N GLY A 171 18.38 -17.75 18.05
CA GLY A 171 17.10 -17.97 18.72
C GLY A 171 16.52 -16.71 19.39
N GLN A 172 15.59 -16.92 20.32
CA GLN A 172 14.84 -15.83 20.98
C GLN A 172 15.72 -14.97 21.90
N GLU A 173 16.78 -15.55 22.48
CA GLU A 173 17.69 -14.81 23.36
C GLU A 173 18.46 -13.72 22.60
N GLU A 174 18.84 -13.99 21.35
CA GLU A 174 19.43 -12.96 20.50
C GLU A 174 18.38 -11.95 20.03
N ALA A 175 17.16 -12.40 19.72
CA ALA A 175 16.08 -11.51 19.29
C ALA A 175 15.69 -10.45 20.33
N ARG A 176 15.80 -10.80 21.63
CA ARG A 176 15.54 -9.88 22.75
C ARG A 176 16.51 -8.68 22.81
N LYS A 177 17.64 -8.75 22.11
CA LYS A 177 18.62 -7.66 22.04
C LYS A 177 18.30 -6.65 20.93
N TRP A 178 17.38 -6.98 20.03
CA TRP A 178 17.02 -6.08 18.94
C TRP A 178 16.25 -4.86 19.45
N PRO A 179 16.27 -3.73 18.72
CA PRO A 179 15.46 -2.59 19.07
C PRO A 179 13.97 -2.95 19.20
N GLU A 180 13.38 -2.60 20.33
CA GLU A 180 11.94 -2.71 20.56
C GLU A 180 11.18 -1.46 20.14
N ARG A 181 11.86 -0.31 20.13
CA ARG A 181 11.33 1.01 19.82
C ARG A 181 12.38 1.83 19.06
N VAL A 182 11.93 2.62 18.11
CA VAL A 182 12.72 3.62 17.40
C VAL A 182 11.93 4.91 17.34
N GLU A 183 12.38 5.90 18.10
CA GLU A 183 11.80 7.24 18.14
C GLU A 183 12.53 8.16 17.15
N GLU A 184 11.89 9.27 16.76
CA GLU A 184 12.58 10.32 15.99
C GLU A 184 13.69 10.92 16.87
N PRO A 185 14.95 10.87 16.43
CA PRO A 185 16.05 11.41 17.22
C PRO A 185 15.95 12.95 17.24
N GLY A 186 16.04 13.55 18.43
CA GLY A 186 16.32 14.98 18.55
C GLY A 186 17.78 15.29 18.22
N ASP A 187 18.14 16.57 18.21
CA ASP A 187 19.50 17.04 17.92
C ASP A 187 20.54 16.41 18.87
N ASP A 188 20.17 16.27 20.14
CA ASP A 188 20.97 15.64 21.21
C ASP A 188 20.80 14.11 21.29
N GLY A 189 20.11 13.49 20.33
CA GLY A 189 19.92 12.04 20.28
C GLY A 189 21.26 11.30 20.20
N ASN A 190 21.41 10.21 20.95
CA ASN A 190 22.63 9.41 20.93
C ASN A 190 22.84 8.75 19.55
N GLU A 191 24.09 8.38 19.26
CA GLU A 191 24.48 7.83 17.96
C GLU A 191 23.72 6.55 17.59
N GLU A 192 23.35 5.72 18.57
CA GLU A 192 22.59 4.51 18.35
C GLU A 192 21.14 4.80 17.90
N ALA A 193 20.48 5.79 18.52
CA ALA A 193 19.14 6.22 18.13
C ALA A 193 19.13 6.80 16.71
N LYS A 194 20.13 7.65 16.38
CA LYS A 194 20.31 8.20 15.03
C LYS A 194 20.53 7.08 14.00
N LYS A 195 21.39 6.10 14.33
CA LYS A 195 21.65 4.93 13.48
C LYS A 195 20.41 4.05 13.28
N ASN A 196 19.67 3.76 14.34
CA ASN A 196 18.47 2.94 14.28
C ASN A 196 17.38 3.64 13.45
N TRP A 197 17.17 4.94 13.64
CA TRP A 197 16.26 5.74 12.81
C TRP A 197 16.64 5.68 11.33
N ALA A 198 17.91 5.96 11.00
CA ALA A 198 18.40 5.92 9.63
C ALA A 198 18.23 4.52 9.00
N THR A 199 18.53 3.46 9.74
CA THR A 199 18.36 2.06 9.30
C THR A 199 16.90 1.71 9.07
N ALA A 200 16.02 2.11 9.99
CA ALA A 200 14.60 1.85 9.86
C ALA A 200 14.02 2.59 8.64
N LEU A 201 14.38 3.86 8.48
CA LEU A 201 13.96 4.67 7.34
C LEU A 201 14.52 4.12 6.02
N SER A 202 15.77 3.65 5.96
CA SER A 202 16.32 3.11 4.71
C SER A 202 15.61 1.83 4.25
N ASN A 203 15.14 1.01 5.20
CA ASN A 203 14.44 -0.24 4.92
C ASN A 203 12.92 -0.05 4.71
N PHE A 204 12.38 1.13 5.06
CA PHE A 204 10.97 1.48 4.86
C PHE A 204 10.69 1.81 3.38
N ALA A 205 9.71 1.13 2.79
CA ALA A 205 9.21 1.43 1.46
C ALA A 205 7.72 1.79 1.50
N LEU A 206 7.34 2.81 0.72
CA LEU A 206 5.94 3.12 0.46
C LEU A 206 5.40 2.12 -0.56
N VAL A 207 4.16 1.69 -0.34
CA VAL A 207 3.39 0.87 -1.28
C VAL A 207 2.25 1.73 -1.81
N VAL A 208 2.15 1.83 -3.13
CA VAL A 208 1.12 2.62 -3.83
C VAL A 208 0.32 1.67 -4.70
N ILE A 209 -0.97 1.49 -4.40
CA ILE A 209 -1.86 0.59 -5.13
C ILE A 209 -2.84 1.44 -5.94
N GLU A 210 -2.85 1.21 -7.24
CA GLU A 210 -3.79 1.80 -8.20
C GLU A 210 -4.89 0.79 -8.52
N PRO A 211 -6.12 0.99 -7.98
CA PRO A 211 -7.23 0.10 -8.29
C PRO A 211 -7.75 0.35 -9.70
N ILE A 212 -8.08 -0.74 -10.41
CA ILE A 212 -8.69 -0.74 -11.74
C ILE A 212 -10.10 -1.31 -11.67
N GLU A 213 -10.30 -2.32 -10.82
CA GLU A 213 -11.59 -2.94 -10.55
C GLU A 213 -11.78 -3.15 -9.06
N ILE A 214 -13.01 -2.93 -8.57
CA ILE A 214 -13.42 -3.22 -7.20
C ILE A 214 -14.65 -4.12 -7.24
N ASP A 215 -14.58 -5.25 -6.57
CA ASP A 215 -15.71 -6.11 -6.25
C ASP A 215 -16.09 -5.89 -4.78
N TYR A 216 -17.28 -5.35 -4.55
CA TYR A 216 -17.81 -5.03 -3.23
C TYR A 216 -19.03 -5.92 -2.94
N LEU A 217 -18.94 -6.71 -1.88
CA LEU A 217 -20.02 -7.56 -1.37
C LEU A 217 -20.47 -7.06 0.00
N THR A 218 -21.78 -6.98 0.22
CA THR A 218 -22.37 -6.75 1.55
C THR A 218 -23.35 -7.86 1.90
N MET A 219 -23.14 -8.47 3.07
CA MET A 219 -23.92 -9.59 3.58
C MET A 219 -24.79 -9.22 4.79
N ALA A 220 -24.72 -7.96 5.26
CA ALA A 220 -25.53 -7.49 6.39
C ALA A 220 -27.03 -7.28 6.07
N ILE A 221 -27.43 -7.50 4.82
CA ILE A 221 -28.79 -7.28 4.32
C ILE A 221 -29.26 -8.50 3.52
N VAL A 222 -30.59 -8.74 3.49
CA VAL A 222 -31.21 -9.85 2.76
C VAL A 222 -32.22 -9.30 1.72
N PRO A 223 -32.09 -9.64 0.42
CA PRO A 223 -30.99 -10.42 -0.16
C PRO A 223 -29.65 -9.66 -0.06
N ASN A 224 -28.54 -10.41 0.00
CA ASN A 224 -27.20 -9.86 -0.07
C ASN A 224 -27.06 -9.01 -1.34
N ARG A 225 -26.12 -8.07 -1.37
CA ARG A 225 -25.87 -7.23 -2.55
C ARG A 225 -24.40 -7.26 -2.93
N ARG A 226 -24.13 -7.23 -4.23
CA ARG A 226 -22.77 -7.20 -4.76
C ARG A 226 -22.67 -6.21 -5.90
N PHE A 227 -21.61 -5.43 -5.90
CA PHE A 227 -21.36 -4.39 -6.88
C PHE A 227 -19.97 -4.59 -7.48
N ARG A 228 -19.89 -4.45 -8.79
CA ARG A 228 -18.63 -4.38 -9.52
C ARG A 228 -18.43 -2.95 -9.99
N PHE A 229 -17.31 -2.37 -9.60
CA PHE A 229 -16.83 -1.07 -10.06
C PHE A 229 -15.67 -1.28 -11.00
N VAL A 230 -15.71 -0.70 -12.19
CA VAL A 230 -14.61 -0.76 -13.16
C VAL A 230 -14.24 0.66 -13.55
N ARG A 231 -12.95 0.99 -13.53
CA ARG A 231 -12.51 2.32 -13.92
C ARG A 231 -12.71 2.51 -15.43
N ALA A 232 -13.44 3.57 -15.79
CA ALA A 232 -13.71 3.91 -17.19
C ALA A 232 -12.46 4.50 -17.86
N VAL A 233 -12.35 4.34 -19.18
CA VAL A 233 -11.22 4.85 -19.99
C VAL A 233 -11.10 6.37 -19.93
N GLU A 234 -12.22 7.09 -19.85
CA GLU A 234 -12.24 8.57 -19.85
C GLU A 234 -12.05 9.19 -18.45
N GLY A 235 -11.70 8.38 -17.45
CA GLY A 235 -11.66 8.78 -16.05
C GLY A 235 -13.04 8.71 -15.38
N GLY A 236 -13.09 8.11 -14.19
CA GLY A 236 -14.34 7.80 -13.48
C GLY A 236 -14.55 6.30 -13.31
N TRP A 237 -15.72 5.91 -12.83
CA TRP A 237 -16.02 4.54 -12.44
C TRP A 237 -17.40 4.13 -12.93
N ASP A 238 -17.44 3.09 -13.75
CA ASP A 238 -18.66 2.37 -14.06
C ASP A 238 -19.03 1.49 -12.88
N GLU A 239 -20.31 1.42 -12.56
CA GLU A 239 -20.85 0.62 -11.46
C GLU A 239 -21.98 -0.25 -11.97
N VAL A 240 -21.93 -1.53 -11.64
CA VAL A 240 -23.01 -2.48 -11.92
C VAL A 240 -23.30 -3.33 -10.69
N GLU A 241 -24.58 -3.43 -10.32
CA GLU A 241 -25.04 -4.40 -9.32
C GLU A 241 -25.11 -5.79 -9.97
N VAL A 242 -24.50 -6.78 -9.33
CA VAL A 242 -24.39 -8.16 -9.81
C VAL A 242 -24.95 -9.13 -8.77
N VAL A 243 -25.24 -10.36 -9.20
CA VAL A 243 -25.68 -11.41 -8.27
C VAL A 243 -24.59 -11.67 -7.22
N PRO A 244 -24.94 -11.70 -5.92
CA PRO A 244 -24.01 -12.01 -4.84
C PRO A 244 -23.21 -13.30 -5.03
#